data_AF-A0A817BB61-F1
#
_entry.id   AF-A0A817BB61-F1
#
_cell.length_a   1.000
_cell.length_b   1.000
_cell.length_c   1.000
_cell.angle_alpha   90.00
_cell.angle_beta   90.00
_cell.angle_gamma   90.00
#
_symmetry.space_group_name_H-M   'P 1'
#
loop_
_entity.id
_entity.type
_entity.pdbx_description
1 polymer ?
#
loop_
_entity_poly.entity_id
_entity_poly.type
_entity_poly.pdbx_seq_one_letter_code
_entity_poly.pdbx_strand_id
1 'polypeptide(L)'
;MSSQVAQKMKDGEGFYYPHNIDFRGRAYPMPSHINHLGSDLCRGVLEFAEGRPLRSPGLRWLKIELANLYAGGVDKLSYEGRLAFTENHLEDIFDSADRPLEGNRWWLQAEDPFQCLAVCINLTEALRCPSPETVLSHIPIHQDGSCNGFQHYAALGRDTVTSTAIDEMFEAARAIMRWFGECAKIITAENETVRWTTPLGLPVVKTSLQTLSLQRETDKVVVRRQRTAFPPNFIHSLDGCHMMMTAVTCKRAGLCFAGVVHDSFWTHACDVDKLNKILREKFVELYAQPILENLLESFEKSFPHLDFPPLPERGDLDLKVVLDSPSIDERFLQNRVSSQGLSSVLESTLCWEALNDVALGRGDY
;
A
#
# COMPACT_ATOMS: atom_id res chain seq x y z
N MET A 1 11.78 10.51 -22.49
CA MET A 1 11.36 11.81 -21.90
C MET A 1 11.73 11.90 -20.42
N SER A 2 11.43 10.88 -19.60
CA SER A 2 11.79 10.87 -18.17
C SER A 2 13.28 11.12 -17.88
N SER A 3 14.19 10.52 -18.66
CA SER A 3 15.64 10.75 -18.53
C SER A 3 16.09 12.18 -18.83
N GLN A 4 15.43 12.87 -19.77
CA GLN A 4 15.75 14.27 -20.09
C GLN A 4 15.29 15.21 -18.97
N VAL A 5 14.16 14.89 -18.32
CA VAL A 5 13.67 15.64 -17.16
C VAL A 5 14.61 15.42 -15.97
N ALA A 6 15.02 14.18 -15.70
CA ALA A 6 16.01 13.86 -14.68
C ALA A 6 17.31 14.65 -14.87
N GLN A 7 17.85 14.67 -16.09
CA GLN A 7 19.07 15.40 -16.40
C GLN A 7 18.96 16.90 -16.15
N LYS A 8 17.79 17.50 -16.40
CA LYS A 8 17.53 18.92 -16.13
C LYS A 8 17.40 19.23 -14.63
N MET A 9 16.95 18.27 -13.84
CA MET A 9 16.72 18.43 -12.40
C MET A 9 17.93 18.05 -11.56
N LYS A 10 18.94 17.39 -12.15
CA LYS A 10 20.13 16.84 -11.48
C LYS A 10 20.87 17.85 -10.59
N ASP A 11 21.06 19.08 -11.08
CA ASP A 11 21.88 20.10 -10.40
C ASP A 11 21.07 20.97 -9.44
N GLY A 12 19.78 20.67 -9.23
CA GLY A 12 18.94 21.38 -8.26
C GLY A 12 19.19 20.91 -6.82
N GLU A 13 19.02 21.81 -5.85
CA GLU A 13 19.11 21.47 -4.41
C GLU A 13 18.00 20.50 -3.95
N GLY A 14 16.90 20.43 -4.71
CA GLY A 14 15.76 19.57 -4.47
C GLY A 14 14.53 20.07 -5.23
N PHE A 15 13.50 19.23 -5.34
CA PHE A 15 12.21 19.60 -5.93
C PHE A 15 11.06 18.89 -5.23
N TYR A 16 9.86 19.44 -5.39
CA TYR A 16 8.65 18.91 -4.77
C TYR A 16 7.69 18.37 -5.83
N TYR A 17 7.03 17.26 -5.52
CA TYR A 17 5.91 16.76 -6.31
C TYR A 17 4.60 17.28 -5.75
N PRO A 18 3.88 18.15 -6.46
CA PRO A 18 2.53 18.50 -6.05
C PRO A 18 1.60 17.31 -6.37
N HIS A 19 0.75 16.93 -5.42
CA HIS A 19 -0.13 15.76 -5.53
C HIS A 19 -1.57 16.17 -5.78
N ASN A 20 -2.28 15.38 -6.57
CA ASN A 20 -3.73 15.42 -6.75
C ASN A 20 -4.36 14.22 -6.03
N ILE A 21 -5.64 14.33 -5.66
CA ILE A 21 -6.38 13.27 -4.98
C ILE A 21 -7.52 12.81 -5.89
N ASP A 22 -7.68 11.50 -6.09
CA ASP A 22 -8.80 10.95 -6.85
C ASP A 22 -10.12 11.00 -6.05
N PHE A 23 -11.23 10.62 -6.69
CA PHE A 23 -12.55 10.64 -6.05
C PHE A 23 -12.66 9.70 -4.83
N ARG A 24 -11.72 8.78 -4.63
CA ARG A 24 -11.68 7.80 -3.53
C ARG A 24 -10.75 8.24 -2.41
N GLY A 25 -10.01 9.34 -2.56
CA GLY A 25 -9.04 9.79 -1.55
C GLY A 25 -7.62 9.28 -1.79
N ARG A 26 -7.30 8.69 -2.94
CA ARG A 26 -5.95 8.24 -3.27
C ARG A 26 -5.12 9.38 -3.86
N ALA A 27 -3.90 9.58 -3.36
CA ALA A 27 -3.01 10.65 -3.79
C ALA A 27 -2.09 10.21 -4.94
N TYR A 28 -1.88 11.09 -5.93
CA TYR A 28 -1.04 10.86 -7.11
C TYR A 28 -0.22 12.12 -7.43
N PRO A 29 1.07 12.01 -7.76
CA PRO A 29 1.85 13.16 -8.23
C PRO A 29 1.30 13.66 -9.58
N MET A 30 1.14 14.97 -9.72
CA MET A 30 0.66 15.57 -10.97
C MET A 30 1.66 15.46 -12.13
N PRO A 31 2.99 15.58 -11.92
CA PRO A 31 3.95 15.37 -13.00
C PRO A 31 3.99 13.90 -13.44
N SER A 32 3.72 13.63 -14.73
CA SER A 32 3.59 12.28 -15.27
C SER A 32 4.91 11.65 -15.77
N HIS A 33 5.99 12.43 -15.89
CA HIS A 33 7.22 11.97 -16.55
C HIS A 33 8.22 11.30 -15.61
N ILE A 34 8.61 11.98 -14.54
CA ILE A 34 9.45 11.45 -13.47
C ILE A 34 8.67 11.64 -12.19
N ASN A 35 8.39 10.54 -11.51
CA ASN A 35 7.77 10.54 -10.20
C ASN A 35 8.04 9.20 -9.52
N HIS A 36 7.83 9.17 -8.22
CA HIS A 36 8.06 8.00 -7.38
C HIS A 36 7.02 6.88 -7.61
N LEU A 37 5.87 7.15 -8.24
CA LEU A 37 4.90 6.12 -8.69
C LEU A 37 5.36 5.38 -9.95
N GLY A 38 6.39 5.89 -10.64
CA GLY A 38 6.86 5.36 -11.90
C GLY A 38 7.53 3.98 -11.81
N SER A 39 8.17 3.59 -12.91
CA SER A 39 8.93 2.34 -12.99
C SER A 39 10.15 2.32 -12.05
N ASP A 40 10.74 1.15 -11.86
CA ASP A 40 12.00 0.96 -11.12
C ASP A 40 13.07 1.99 -11.50
N LEU A 41 13.29 2.23 -12.80
CA LEU A 41 14.21 3.28 -13.28
C LEU A 41 13.86 4.67 -12.73
N CYS A 42 12.58 5.03 -12.67
CA CYS A 42 12.16 6.33 -12.13
C CYS A 42 12.38 6.41 -10.62
N ARG A 43 12.19 5.30 -9.90
CA ARG A 43 12.39 5.23 -8.44
C ARG A 43 13.86 5.20 -8.06
N GLY A 44 14.67 4.41 -8.75
CA GLY A 44 16.11 4.28 -8.50
C GLY A 44 16.95 5.52 -8.79
N VAL A 45 16.40 6.51 -9.51
CA VAL A 45 17.06 7.82 -9.72
C VAL A 45 16.56 8.90 -8.75
N LEU A 46 15.56 8.61 -7.92
CA LEU A 46 14.99 9.55 -6.97
C LEU A 46 15.42 9.20 -5.54
N GLU A 47 15.84 10.23 -4.81
CA GLU A 47 16.18 10.13 -3.40
C GLU A 47 15.58 11.33 -2.64
N PHE A 48 15.53 11.26 -1.32
CA PHE A 48 15.13 12.41 -0.52
C PHE A 48 16.20 13.51 -0.59
N ALA A 49 15.81 14.75 -0.90
CA ALA A 49 16.74 15.88 -0.92
C ALA A 49 17.40 16.11 0.45
N GLU A 50 16.64 15.98 1.54
CA GLU A 50 17.16 16.05 2.90
C GLU A 50 17.61 14.67 3.38
N GLY A 51 18.91 14.47 3.60
CA GLY A 51 19.45 13.22 4.13
C GLY A 51 19.30 13.10 5.65
N ARG A 52 19.22 11.87 6.16
CA ARG A 52 19.28 11.60 7.60
C ARG A 52 20.40 10.61 7.94
N PRO A 53 21.08 10.79 9.09
CA PRO A 53 22.07 9.82 9.53
C PRO A 53 21.39 8.47 9.78
N LEU A 54 22.03 7.39 9.35
CA LEU A 54 21.48 6.03 9.47
C LEU A 54 21.12 5.68 10.91
N ARG A 55 21.96 6.09 11.88
CA ARG A 55 21.88 5.67 13.29
C ARG A 55 21.91 4.14 13.43
N SER A 56 21.82 3.64 14.66
CA SER A 56 21.85 2.20 14.96
C SER A 56 20.86 1.34 14.13
N PRO A 57 19.57 1.71 13.94
CA PRO A 57 18.65 0.87 13.15
C PRO A 57 18.80 1.04 11.62
N GLY A 58 19.36 2.15 11.13
CA GLY A 58 19.29 2.46 9.70
C GLY A 58 20.12 1.51 8.83
N LEU A 59 21.28 1.07 9.30
CA LEU A 59 22.09 0.10 8.54
C LEU A 59 21.36 -1.25 8.40
N ARG A 60 20.64 -1.67 9.44
CA ARG A 60 19.80 -2.88 9.42
C ARG A 60 18.70 -2.74 8.38
N TRP A 61 18.00 -1.59 8.35
CA TRP A 61 16.91 -1.35 7.40
C TRP A 61 17.38 -1.21 5.96
N LEU A 62 18.56 -0.64 5.70
CA LEU A 62 19.15 -0.64 4.35
C LEU A 62 19.43 -2.06 3.83
N LYS A 63 19.94 -2.94 4.69
CA LYS A 63 20.18 -4.35 4.34
C LYS A 63 18.88 -5.08 4.04
N ILE A 64 17.84 -4.85 4.86
CA ILE A 64 16.51 -5.42 4.62
C ILE A 64 15.92 -4.90 3.31
N GLU A 65 16.07 -3.61 3.01
CA GLU A 65 15.59 -3.00 1.77
C GLU A 65 16.26 -3.62 0.53
N LEU A 66 17.58 -3.81 0.57
CA LEU A 66 18.31 -4.47 -0.52
C LEU A 66 17.76 -5.88 -0.79
N ALA A 67 17.51 -6.64 0.27
CA ALA A 67 16.92 -7.97 0.17
C ALA A 67 15.47 -7.95 -0.36
N ASN A 68 14.68 -6.92 -0.01
CA ASN A 68 13.33 -6.73 -0.54
C ASN A 68 13.36 -6.48 -2.05
N LEU A 69 14.21 -5.55 -2.50
CA LEU A 69 14.35 -5.16 -3.91
C LEU A 69 14.94 -6.27 -4.78
N TYR A 70 15.79 -7.13 -4.20
CA TYR A 70 16.30 -8.30 -4.90
C TYR A 70 15.20 -9.34 -5.17
N ALA A 71 14.23 -9.44 -4.26
CA ALA A 71 13.08 -10.33 -4.33
C ALA A 71 13.46 -11.80 -4.62
N GLY A 72 12.73 -12.51 -5.48
CA GLY A 72 13.01 -13.91 -5.81
C GLY A 72 12.72 -14.90 -4.67
N GLY A 73 11.83 -14.53 -3.74
CA GLY A 73 11.50 -15.31 -2.55
C GLY A 73 12.31 -14.91 -1.31
N VAL A 74 13.30 -14.04 -1.46
CA VAL A 74 14.06 -13.44 -0.33
C VAL A 74 13.19 -12.46 0.45
N ASP A 75 12.34 -11.70 -0.25
CA ASP A 75 11.29 -10.83 0.29
C ASP A 75 10.32 -11.57 1.22
N LYS A 76 10.23 -12.90 1.12
CA LYS A 76 9.34 -13.75 1.95
C LYS A 76 10.03 -14.33 3.19
N LEU A 77 11.34 -14.09 3.34
CA LEU A 77 12.09 -14.50 4.52
C LEU A 77 11.77 -13.57 5.69
N SER A 78 12.03 -14.05 6.92
CA SER A 78 12.04 -13.20 8.11
C SER A 78 13.09 -12.09 7.97
N TYR A 79 12.96 -11.02 8.77
CA TYR A 79 13.97 -9.95 8.76
C TYR A 79 15.39 -10.46 8.98
N GLU A 80 15.59 -11.45 9.85
CA GLU A 80 16.91 -12.09 10.04
C GLU A 80 17.39 -12.85 8.79
N GLY A 81 16.48 -13.52 8.07
CA GLY A 81 16.81 -14.17 6.80
C GLY A 81 17.19 -13.19 5.70
N ARG A 82 16.51 -12.03 5.63
CA ARG A 82 16.81 -10.94 4.70
C ARG A 82 18.16 -10.28 5.01
N LEU A 83 18.47 -10.09 6.30
CA LEU A 83 19.78 -9.62 6.74
C LEU A 83 20.88 -10.61 6.35
N ALA A 84 20.71 -11.89 6.66
CA ALA A 84 21.68 -12.92 6.31
C ALA A 84 21.93 -13.01 4.80
N PHE A 85 20.88 -12.87 3.98
CA PHE A 85 21.03 -12.78 2.52
C PHE A 85 21.97 -11.66 2.10
N THR A 86 21.80 -10.47 2.66
CA THR A 86 22.63 -9.30 2.33
C THR A 86 24.08 -9.48 2.81
N GLU A 87 24.29 -10.03 4.01
CA GLU A 87 25.63 -10.30 4.53
C GLU A 87 26.39 -11.35 3.68
N ASN A 88 25.68 -12.33 3.12
CA ASN A 88 26.29 -13.37 2.28
C ASN A 88 26.69 -12.86 0.89
N HIS A 89 26.18 -11.71 0.46
CA HIS A 89 26.44 -11.12 -0.87
C HIS A 89 27.21 -9.79 -0.79
N LEU A 90 27.91 -9.50 0.31
CA LEU A 90 28.66 -8.24 0.47
C LEU A 90 29.68 -8.01 -0.66
N GLU A 91 30.35 -9.05 -1.15
CA GLU A 91 31.30 -8.92 -2.26
C GLU A 91 30.61 -8.47 -3.56
N ASP A 92 29.44 -9.05 -3.86
CA ASP A 92 28.64 -8.67 -5.03
C ASP A 92 28.06 -7.25 -4.90
N ILE A 93 27.73 -6.83 -3.67
CA ILE A 93 27.26 -5.47 -3.37
C ILE A 93 28.37 -4.46 -3.61
N PHE A 94 29.58 -4.73 -3.10
CA PHE A 94 30.73 -3.86 -3.33
C PHE A 94 31.11 -3.79 -4.82
N ASP A 95 31.10 -4.92 -5.53
CA ASP A 95 31.36 -4.95 -6.97
C ASP A 95 30.29 -4.18 -7.76
N SER A 96 29.01 -4.34 -7.41
CA SER A 96 27.91 -3.63 -8.04
C SER A 96 27.98 -2.12 -7.82
N ALA A 97 28.44 -1.66 -6.65
CA ALA A 97 28.62 -0.25 -6.35
C ALA A 97 29.85 0.36 -7.06
N ASP A 98 30.98 -0.35 -7.08
CA ASP A 98 32.23 0.18 -7.63
C ASP A 98 32.30 0.10 -9.16
N ARG A 99 31.77 -0.99 -9.74
CA ARG A 99 31.86 -1.30 -11.17
C ARG A 99 30.50 -1.74 -11.71
N PRO A 100 29.46 -0.87 -11.64
CA PRO A 100 28.09 -1.23 -11.99
C PRO A 100 27.91 -1.77 -13.42
N LEU A 101 28.75 -1.34 -14.38
CA LEU A 101 28.67 -1.75 -15.78
C LEU A 101 29.74 -2.77 -16.20
N GLU A 102 30.87 -2.83 -15.49
CA GLU A 102 32.07 -3.60 -15.87
C GLU A 102 32.28 -4.85 -15.00
N GLY A 103 31.65 -4.91 -13.83
CA GLY A 103 31.75 -6.02 -12.89
C GLY A 103 30.84 -7.20 -13.23
N ASN A 104 30.48 -7.95 -12.20
CA ASN A 104 29.60 -9.12 -12.27
C ASN A 104 28.15 -8.73 -12.58
N ARG A 105 27.78 -7.46 -12.37
CA ARG A 105 26.43 -6.90 -12.60
C ARG A 105 25.34 -7.70 -11.88
N TRP A 106 25.64 -8.13 -10.64
CA TRP A 106 24.73 -8.89 -9.80
C TRP A 106 23.40 -8.15 -9.59
N TRP A 107 23.43 -6.83 -9.44
CA TRP A 107 22.25 -5.98 -9.31
C TRP A 107 21.23 -6.11 -10.46
N LEU A 108 21.62 -6.54 -11.66
CA LEU A 108 20.69 -6.80 -12.77
C LEU A 108 19.79 -8.02 -12.57
N GLN A 109 20.12 -8.89 -11.60
CA GLN A 109 19.35 -10.09 -11.29
C GLN A 109 18.19 -9.81 -10.32
N ALA A 110 18.17 -8.63 -9.70
CA ALA A 110 17.09 -8.19 -8.83
C ALA A 110 15.78 -7.97 -9.62
N GLU A 111 14.64 -8.06 -8.93
CA GLU A 111 13.34 -7.70 -9.51
C GLU A 111 13.23 -6.19 -9.79
N ASP A 112 13.85 -5.37 -8.92
CA ASP A 112 13.99 -3.92 -9.07
C ASP A 112 15.48 -3.51 -9.18
N PRO A 113 16.12 -3.67 -10.37
CA PRO A 113 17.55 -3.48 -10.53
C PRO A 113 18.08 -2.08 -10.17
N PHE A 114 17.43 -1.01 -10.64
CA PHE A 114 17.94 0.34 -10.47
C PHE A 114 17.81 0.81 -9.02
N GLN A 115 16.72 0.47 -8.34
CA GLN A 115 16.58 0.69 -6.91
C GLN A 115 17.61 -0.15 -6.14
N CYS A 116 17.79 -1.44 -6.49
CA CYS A 116 18.79 -2.31 -5.87
C CYS A 116 20.20 -1.71 -5.99
N LEU A 117 20.57 -1.20 -7.16
CA LEU A 117 21.85 -0.55 -7.38
C LEU A 117 22.04 0.72 -6.52
N ALA A 118 21.00 1.55 -6.40
CA ALA A 118 21.04 2.74 -5.54
C ALA A 118 21.29 2.37 -4.07
N VAL A 119 20.65 1.30 -3.58
CA VAL A 119 20.89 0.77 -2.22
C VAL A 119 22.30 0.18 -2.10
N CYS A 120 22.80 -0.56 -3.09
CA CYS A 120 24.17 -1.08 -3.09
C CYS A 120 25.22 0.03 -2.93
N ILE A 121 25.04 1.16 -3.63
CA ILE A 121 25.93 2.31 -3.55
C ILE A 121 25.92 2.91 -2.14
N ASN A 122 24.73 3.20 -1.59
CA ASN A 122 24.63 3.80 -0.26
C ASN A 122 25.09 2.85 0.86
N LEU A 123 24.80 1.55 0.73
CA LEU A 123 25.26 0.54 1.69
C LEU A 123 26.79 0.39 1.63
N THR A 124 27.39 0.45 0.45
CA THR A 124 28.85 0.41 0.27
C THR A 124 29.53 1.61 0.94
N GLU A 125 29.00 2.81 0.73
CA GLU A 125 29.47 4.02 1.40
C GLU A 125 29.37 3.88 2.93
N ALA A 126 28.24 3.37 3.42
CA ALA A 126 28.01 3.17 4.84
C ALA A 126 28.99 2.17 5.46
N LEU A 127 29.21 1.02 4.82
CA LEU A 127 30.08 -0.06 5.32
C LEU A 127 31.57 0.27 5.24
N ARG A 128 31.99 1.16 4.32
CA ARG A 128 33.38 1.62 4.23
C ARG A 128 33.72 2.74 5.21
N CYS A 129 32.71 3.40 5.78
CA CYS A 129 32.90 4.42 6.79
C CYS A 129 33.28 3.79 8.16
N PRO A 130 34.25 4.36 8.90
CA PRO A 130 34.57 3.90 10.26
C PRO A 130 33.40 3.99 11.25
N SER A 131 32.39 4.82 10.95
CA SER A 131 31.19 4.99 11.77
C SER A 131 29.94 4.99 10.88
N PRO A 132 29.46 3.80 10.46
CA PRO A 132 28.32 3.66 9.54
C PRO A 132 27.06 4.39 10.00
N GLU A 133 26.84 4.47 11.32
CA GLU A 133 25.68 5.13 11.92
C GLU A 133 25.60 6.65 11.66
N THR A 134 26.72 7.28 11.31
CA THR A 134 26.81 8.73 11.06
C THR A 134 26.62 9.10 9.59
N VAL A 135 26.64 8.10 8.70
CA VAL A 135 26.52 8.30 7.25
C VAL A 135 25.12 8.82 6.93
N LEU A 136 25.07 9.90 6.17
CA LEU A 136 23.82 10.50 5.73
C LEU A 136 23.25 9.66 4.58
N SER A 137 22.05 9.15 4.78
CA SER A 137 21.33 8.39 3.76
C SER A 137 20.12 9.17 3.27
N HIS A 138 20.02 9.24 1.94
CA HIS A 138 18.94 9.87 1.20
C HIS A 138 17.97 8.84 0.62
N ILE A 139 18.33 7.56 0.72
CA ILE A 139 17.56 6.45 0.15
C ILE A 139 16.23 6.28 0.91
N PRO A 140 15.08 6.27 0.20
CA PRO A 140 13.82 5.87 0.79
C PRO A 140 13.83 4.36 1.08
N ILE A 141 13.39 3.97 2.27
CA ILE A 141 13.14 2.57 2.64
C ILE A 141 11.65 2.30 2.54
N HIS A 142 11.28 1.21 1.87
CA HIS A 142 9.89 0.89 1.56
C HIS A 142 9.31 -0.03 2.65
N GLN A 143 8.13 0.32 3.15
CA GLN A 143 7.32 -0.55 3.99
C GLN A 143 6.00 -0.80 3.28
N ASP A 144 5.88 -1.99 2.70
CA ASP A 144 4.73 -2.41 1.90
C ASP A 144 3.80 -3.30 2.72
N GLY A 145 2.48 -3.12 2.57
CA GLY A 145 1.47 -4.02 3.10
C GLY A 145 1.20 -5.19 2.15
N SER A 146 1.56 -6.41 2.53
CA SER A 146 1.21 -7.61 1.78
C SER A 146 -0.31 -7.80 1.78
N CYS A 147 -0.95 -7.65 0.62
CA CYS A 147 -2.39 -7.84 0.44
C CYS A 147 -3.27 -6.85 1.23
N ASN A 148 -2.97 -5.55 1.15
CA ASN A 148 -3.62 -4.51 1.95
C ASN A 148 -5.17 -4.55 1.94
N GLY A 149 -5.79 -4.79 0.77
CA GLY A 149 -7.25 -4.91 0.68
C GLY A 149 -7.85 -5.99 1.59
N PHE A 150 -7.16 -7.12 1.77
CA PHE A 150 -7.61 -8.18 2.69
C PHE A 150 -7.42 -7.79 4.15
N GLN A 151 -6.36 -7.07 4.48
CA GLN A 151 -6.13 -6.55 5.84
C GLN A 151 -7.29 -5.63 6.26
N HIS A 152 -7.72 -4.77 5.35
CA HIS A 152 -8.86 -3.89 5.55
C HIS A 152 -10.18 -4.67 5.75
N TYR A 153 -10.42 -5.75 4.98
CA TYR A 153 -11.59 -6.61 5.20
C TYR A 153 -11.54 -7.39 6.52
N ALA A 154 -10.39 -7.96 6.87
CA ALA A 154 -10.21 -8.69 8.12
C ALA A 154 -10.45 -7.76 9.34
N ALA A 155 -9.96 -6.52 9.26
CA ALA A 155 -10.19 -5.53 10.30
C ALA A 155 -11.66 -5.06 10.38
N LEU A 156 -12.36 -4.91 9.25
CA LEU A 156 -13.80 -4.61 9.23
C LEU A 156 -14.64 -5.75 9.81
N GLY A 157 -14.28 -7.00 9.47
CA GLY A 157 -14.98 -8.20 9.92
C GLY A 157 -14.64 -8.62 11.36
N ARG A 158 -13.55 -8.10 11.93
CA ARG A 158 -12.96 -8.55 13.21
C ARG A 158 -12.76 -10.06 13.26
N ASP A 159 -12.27 -10.62 12.16
CA ASP A 159 -12.11 -12.06 12.02
C ASP A 159 -10.78 -12.54 12.63
N THR A 160 -10.80 -13.61 13.42
CA THR A 160 -9.60 -14.14 14.07
C THR A 160 -8.77 -14.97 13.10
N VAL A 161 -7.56 -14.51 12.79
CA VAL A 161 -6.63 -15.26 11.94
C VAL A 161 -6.02 -16.42 12.73
N THR A 162 -6.58 -17.62 12.57
CA THR A 162 -5.93 -18.87 13.01
C THR A 162 -5.59 -19.72 11.79
N SER A 163 -4.55 -20.56 11.89
CA SER A 163 -4.02 -21.37 10.77
C SER A 163 -5.03 -22.31 10.09
N THR A 164 -6.17 -22.57 10.72
CA THR A 164 -7.28 -23.38 10.21
C THR A 164 -8.32 -22.58 9.44
N ALA A 165 -8.21 -21.25 9.42
CA ALA A 165 -9.30 -20.31 9.12
C ALA A 165 -9.07 -19.50 7.84
N ILE A 166 -8.34 -20.00 6.84
CA ILE A 166 -8.27 -19.29 5.54
C ILE A 166 -9.67 -19.23 4.93
N ASP A 167 -10.44 -20.32 5.00
CA ASP A 167 -11.82 -20.36 4.49
C ASP A 167 -12.79 -19.50 5.33
N GLU A 168 -12.58 -19.42 6.65
CA GLU A 168 -13.36 -18.60 7.58
C GLU A 168 -13.04 -17.10 7.41
N MET A 169 -11.76 -16.73 7.21
CA MET A 169 -11.32 -15.36 6.91
C MET A 169 -12.02 -14.78 5.68
N PHE A 170 -12.31 -15.63 4.70
CA PHE A 170 -13.10 -15.22 3.54
C PHE A 170 -14.59 -15.09 3.85
N GLU A 171 -15.14 -15.72 4.89
CA GLU A 171 -16.56 -15.68 5.19
C GLU A 171 -17.02 -14.29 5.64
N ALA A 172 -16.34 -13.66 6.60
CA ALA A 172 -16.64 -12.30 7.03
C ALA A 172 -16.43 -11.29 5.89
N ALA A 173 -15.30 -11.38 5.17
CA ALA A 173 -15.03 -10.54 4.01
C ALA A 173 -16.08 -10.71 2.90
N ARG A 174 -16.48 -11.95 2.58
CA ARG A 174 -17.55 -12.26 1.63
C ARG A 174 -18.90 -11.77 2.11
N ALA A 175 -19.20 -11.82 3.41
CA ALA A 175 -20.44 -11.29 3.96
C ALA A 175 -20.51 -9.77 3.78
N ILE A 176 -19.43 -9.04 4.09
CA ILE A 176 -19.33 -7.59 3.89
C ILE A 176 -19.44 -7.23 2.40
N MET A 177 -18.72 -7.93 1.51
CA MET A 177 -18.82 -7.70 0.07
C MET A 177 -20.22 -7.97 -0.48
N ARG A 178 -20.89 -9.04 -0.02
CA ARG A 178 -22.29 -9.33 -0.38
C ARG A 178 -23.22 -8.22 0.11
N TRP A 179 -23.04 -7.76 1.34
CA TRP A 179 -23.81 -6.65 1.92
C TRP A 179 -23.64 -5.36 1.13
N PHE A 180 -22.40 -4.98 0.78
CA PHE A 180 -22.12 -3.86 -0.12
C PHE A 180 -22.81 -4.00 -1.48
N GLY A 181 -22.78 -5.21 -2.06
CA GLY A 181 -23.42 -5.50 -3.34
C GLY A 181 -24.94 -5.34 -3.30
N GLU A 182 -25.60 -5.80 -2.23
CA GLU A 182 -27.06 -5.61 -2.06
C GLU A 182 -27.42 -4.13 -1.81
N CYS A 183 -26.66 -3.41 -0.99
CA CYS A 183 -26.87 -1.97 -0.78
C CYS A 183 -26.75 -1.19 -2.10
N ALA A 184 -25.71 -1.47 -2.89
CA ALA A 184 -25.53 -0.84 -4.20
C ALA A 184 -26.66 -1.18 -5.18
N LYS A 185 -27.19 -2.41 -5.14
CA LYS A 185 -28.32 -2.84 -5.97
C LYS A 185 -29.61 -2.11 -5.60
N ILE A 186 -29.88 -1.91 -4.32
CA ILE A 186 -31.07 -1.19 -3.82
C ILE A 186 -31.01 0.28 -4.27
N ILE A 187 -29.87 0.96 -4.05
CA ILE A 187 -29.69 2.37 -4.45
C ILE A 187 -29.82 2.55 -5.98
N THR A 188 -29.23 1.64 -6.75
CA THR A 188 -29.24 1.76 -8.23
C THR A 188 -30.57 1.36 -8.86
N ALA A 189 -31.45 0.65 -8.14
CA ALA A 189 -32.81 0.36 -8.59
C ALA A 189 -33.65 1.65 -8.77
N GLU A 190 -33.40 2.66 -7.92
CA GLU A 190 -34.00 4.00 -8.02
C GLU A 190 -33.26 4.94 -8.99
N ASN A 191 -32.36 4.39 -9.82
CA ASN A 191 -31.50 5.16 -10.73
C ASN A 191 -30.58 6.18 -10.03
N GLU A 192 -30.28 5.97 -8.74
CA GLU A 192 -29.33 6.79 -8.00
C GLU A 192 -27.91 6.19 -8.00
N THR A 193 -26.92 7.04 -7.78
CA THR A 193 -25.52 6.63 -7.65
C THR A 193 -25.15 6.42 -6.19
N VAL A 194 -24.30 5.41 -5.91
CA VAL A 194 -23.81 5.17 -4.56
C VAL A 194 -22.89 6.32 -4.14
N ARG A 195 -23.16 6.90 -2.96
CA ARG A 195 -22.41 8.02 -2.37
C ARG A 195 -22.16 7.69 -0.91
N TRP A 196 -20.94 7.88 -0.43
CA TRP A 196 -20.61 7.72 0.98
C TRP A 196 -19.62 8.80 1.43
N THR A 197 -19.42 8.92 2.73
CA THR A 197 -18.41 9.80 3.32
C THR A 197 -17.37 8.92 4.01
N THR A 198 -16.08 9.17 3.75
CA THR A 198 -15.00 8.44 4.43
C THR A 198 -14.92 8.81 5.91
N PRO A 199 -14.23 8.01 6.77
CA PRO A 199 -14.02 8.36 8.18
C PRO A 199 -13.32 9.72 8.40
N LEU A 200 -12.61 10.24 7.40
CA LEU A 200 -12.00 11.58 7.43
C LEU A 200 -12.91 12.70 6.92
N GLY A 201 -14.17 12.41 6.58
CA GLY A 201 -15.14 13.39 6.10
C GLY A 201 -15.07 13.67 4.60
N LEU A 202 -14.37 12.85 3.80
CA LEU A 202 -14.29 13.04 2.35
C LEU A 202 -15.52 12.41 1.67
N PRO A 203 -16.36 13.17 0.94
CA PRO A 203 -17.47 12.60 0.19
C PRO A 203 -16.94 11.89 -1.07
N VAL A 204 -17.28 10.61 -1.24
CA VAL A 204 -16.91 9.79 -2.39
C VAL A 204 -18.14 9.53 -3.25
N VAL A 205 -18.07 9.97 -4.50
CA VAL A 205 -19.14 9.79 -5.50
C VAL A 205 -18.51 9.43 -6.85
N LYS A 206 -18.97 8.32 -7.44
CA LYS A 206 -18.60 7.96 -8.81
C LYS A 206 -19.60 8.59 -9.79
N THR A 207 -19.14 9.58 -10.57
CA THR A 207 -19.93 10.22 -11.64
C THR A 207 -19.31 9.95 -13.01
N SER A 208 -20.13 9.91 -14.05
CA SER A 208 -19.70 9.78 -15.46
C SER A 208 -18.86 10.96 -15.96
N LEU A 209 -18.84 12.08 -15.23
CA LEU A 209 -18.10 13.31 -15.56
C LEU A 209 -16.59 13.21 -15.31
N GLN A 210 -16.10 12.11 -14.72
CA GLN A 210 -14.67 11.94 -14.39
C GLN A 210 -13.82 11.43 -15.56
N THR A 211 -14.44 11.13 -16.71
CA THR A 211 -13.75 10.74 -17.94
C THR A 211 -14.27 11.61 -19.09
N LEU A 212 -13.43 12.51 -19.61
CA LEU A 212 -13.67 13.17 -20.90
C LEU A 212 -13.42 12.17 -22.03
N SER A 213 -14.33 11.21 -22.17
CA SER A 213 -14.44 10.33 -23.32
C SER A 213 -15.72 10.73 -24.06
N LEU A 214 -15.70 10.70 -25.39
CA LEU A 214 -16.91 10.71 -26.21
C LEU A 214 -17.70 9.42 -25.95
N GLN A 215 -18.29 9.31 -24.76
CA GLN A 215 -19.28 8.30 -24.42
C GLN A 215 -20.64 8.96 -24.52
N ARG A 216 -21.53 8.29 -25.26
CA ARG A 216 -22.94 8.66 -25.38
C ARG A 216 -23.50 8.76 -23.96
N GLU A 217 -23.97 9.94 -23.54
CA GLU A 217 -24.70 10.12 -22.29
C GLU A 217 -25.87 9.14 -22.28
N THR A 218 -25.87 8.25 -21.30
CA THR A 218 -27.02 7.40 -21.00
C THR A 218 -27.52 7.79 -19.61
N ASP A 219 -28.76 8.27 -19.50
CA ASP A 219 -29.42 8.69 -18.26
C ASP A 219 -29.67 7.54 -17.25
N LYS A 220 -29.17 6.34 -17.53
CA LYS A 220 -29.40 5.13 -16.74
C LYS A 220 -28.12 4.66 -16.06
N VAL A 221 -28.18 4.56 -14.74
CA VAL A 221 -27.11 3.98 -13.95
C VAL A 221 -27.02 2.47 -14.24
N VAL A 222 -25.84 2.01 -14.65
CA VAL A 222 -25.62 0.58 -14.92
C VAL A 222 -25.41 -0.17 -13.61
N VAL A 223 -26.49 -0.78 -13.10
CA VAL A 223 -26.55 -1.55 -11.85
C VAL A 223 -25.36 -2.52 -11.70
N ARG A 224 -25.06 -3.30 -12.74
CA ARG A 224 -23.96 -4.29 -12.71
C ARG A 224 -22.61 -3.65 -12.41
N ARG A 225 -22.31 -2.48 -12.98
CA ARG A 225 -21.02 -1.78 -12.81
C ARG A 225 -20.88 -1.16 -11.42
N GLN A 226 -21.96 -0.60 -10.86
CA GLN A 226 -21.93 -0.02 -9.52
C GLN A 226 -21.81 -1.11 -8.45
N ARG A 227 -22.54 -2.23 -8.60
CA ARG A 227 -22.48 -3.36 -7.69
C ARG A 227 -21.07 -3.96 -7.57
N THR A 228 -20.37 -4.12 -8.69
CA THR A 228 -19.00 -4.68 -8.68
C THR A 228 -17.95 -3.63 -8.29
N ALA A 229 -18.18 -2.36 -8.57
CA ALA A 229 -17.21 -1.30 -8.28
C ALA A 229 -17.28 -0.75 -6.85
N PHE A 230 -18.40 -0.89 -6.14
CA PHE A 230 -18.54 -0.31 -4.81
C PHE A 230 -17.59 -0.93 -3.77
N PRO A 231 -17.53 -2.27 -3.58
CA PRO A 231 -16.60 -2.88 -2.63
C PRO A 231 -15.12 -2.47 -2.81
N PRO A 232 -14.52 -2.56 -4.03
CA PRO A 232 -13.14 -2.09 -4.23
C PRO A 232 -12.96 -0.61 -3.90
N ASN A 233 -13.87 0.25 -4.36
CA ASN A 233 -13.73 1.69 -4.16
C ASN A 233 -13.88 2.08 -2.69
N PHE A 234 -14.71 1.37 -1.93
CA PHE A 234 -14.85 1.60 -0.50
C PHE A 234 -13.55 1.24 0.24
N ILE A 235 -12.97 0.07 -0.01
CA ILE A 235 -11.68 -0.33 0.58
C ILE A 235 -10.59 0.66 0.19
N HIS A 236 -10.47 1.00 -1.09
CA HIS A 236 -9.50 2.00 -1.56
C HIS A 236 -9.62 3.36 -0.86
N SER A 237 -10.83 3.73 -0.44
CA SER A 237 -11.05 4.95 0.34
C SER A 237 -10.58 4.83 1.79
N LEU A 238 -10.62 3.63 2.38
CA LEU A 238 -10.03 3.34 3.68
C LEU A 238 -8.50 3.33 3.61
N ASP A 239 -7.90 2.76 2.56
CA ASP A 239 -6.45 2.83 2.31
C ASP A 239 -6.00 4.31 2.27
N GLY A 240 -6.72 5.13 1.52
CA GLY A 240 -6.46 6.57 1.40
C GLY A 240 -6.56 7.29 2.75
N CYS A 241 -7.55 6.94 3.58
CA CYS A 241 -7.69 7.48 4.93
C CYS A 241 -6.53 7.07 5.83
N HIS A 242 -6.16 5.79 5.84
CA HIS A 242 -5.05 5.28 6.64
C HIS A 242 -3.72 5.94 6.25
N MET A 243 -3.48 6.09 4.95
CA MET A 243 -2.31 6.79 4.42
C MET A 243 -2.30 8.27 4.88
N MET A 244 -3.41 8.99 4.75
CA MET A 244 -3.48 10.40 5.18
C MET A 244 -3.29 10.57 6.69
N MET A 245 -3.92 9.72 7.50
CA MET A 245 -3.77 9.72 8.96
C MET A 245 -2.30 9.47 9.37
N THR A 246 -1.66 8.53 8.68
CA THR A 246 -0.23 8.24 8.86
C THR A 246 0.62 9.43 8.46
N ALA A 247 0.41 10.00 7.27
CA ALA A 247 1.16 11.16 6.77
C ALA A 247 1.10 12.36 7.73
N VAL A 248 -0.09 12.68 8.25
CA VAL A 248 -0.27 13.76 9.23
C VAL A 248 0.49 13.47 10.53
N THR A 249 0.46 12.23 10.99
CA THR A 249 1.15 11.82 12.23
C THR A 249 2.66 11.82 12.05
N CYS A 250 3.17 11.31 10.93
CA CYS A 250 4.58 11.36 10.55
C CYS A 250 5.08 12.80 10.49
N LYS A 251 4.32 13.71 9.87
CA LYS A 251 4.67 15.15 9.82
C LYS A 251 4.75 15.76 11.22
N ARG A 252 3.80 15.46 12.10
CA ARG A 252 3.81 15.94 13.50
C ARG A 252 4.98 15.37 14.31
N ALA A 253 5.39 14.14 14.02
CA ALA A 253 6.54 13.48 14.64
C ALA A 253 7.89 13.88 14.00
N GLY A 254 7.88 14.73 12.97
CA GLY A 254 9.09 15.19 12.28
C GLY A 254 9.75 14.12 11.41
N LEU A 255 9.00 13.14 10.88
CA LEU A 255 9.49 12.13 9.94
C LEU A 255 9.30 12.63 8.50
N CYS A 256 10.31 12.40 7.64
CA CYS A 256 10.10 12.48 6.20
C CYS A 256 9.28 11.28 5.76
N PHE A 257 8.18 11.52 5.08
CA PHE A 257 7.24 10.48 4.67
C PHE A 257 6.83 10.71 3.21
N ALA A 258 6.85 9.64 2.42
CA ALA A 258 6.25 9.60 1.11
C ALA A 258 5.33 8.37 1.01
N GLY A 259 4.06 8.59 0.71
CA GLY A 259 3.11 7.52 0.39
C GLY A 259 3.07 7.36 -1.12
N VAL A 260 3.74 6.33 -1.64
CA VAL A 260 4.10 6.26 -3.06
C VAL A 260 3.10 5.44 -3.85
N VAL A 261 2.63 4.32 -3.33
CA VAL A 261 1.62 3.51 -4.01
C VAL A 261 0.70 3.09 -2.90
N HIS A 262 -0.45 3.74 -2.69
CA HIS A 262 -1.56 3.52 -1.72
C HIS A 262 -1.38 2.63 -0.45
N ASP A 263 -0.60 1.55 -0.51
CA ASP A 263 -0.17 0.56 0.47
C ASP A 263 1.37 0.49 0.72
N SER A 264 2.16 1.36 0.11
CA SER A 264 3.63 1.45 0.17
C SER A 264 4.05 2.77 0.81
N PHE A 265 4.71 2.66 1.97
CA PHE A 265 5.05 3.77 2.84
C PHE A 265 6.56 3.95 2.94
N TRP A 266 7.07 5.11 2.53
CA TRP A 266 8.51 5.36 2.45
C TRP A 266 8.97 6.36 3.49
N THR A 267 10.12 6.09 4.11
CA THR A 267 10.79 7.00 5.04
C THR A 267 12.31 6.76 5.03
N HIS A 268 13.08 7.54 5.79
CA HIS A 268 14.51 7.27 5.98
C HIS A 268 14.73 6.03 6.84
N ALA A 269 15.81 5.29 6.57
CA ALA A 269 16.16 4.07 7.28
C ALA A 269 16.19 4.21 8.81
N CYS A 270 16.58 5.37 9.33
CA CYS A 270 16.65 5.63 10.77
C CYS A 270 15.28 5.74 11.47
N ASP A 271 14.21 5.99 10.72
CA ASP A 271 12.87 6.26 11.25
C ASP A 271 11.85 5.14 10.91
N VAL A 272 12.27 4.07 10.25
CA VAL A 272 11.39 2.95 9.83
C VAL A 272 10.67 2.32 11.03
N ASP A 273 11.36 2.07 12.14
CA ASP A 273 10.73 1.49 13.33
C ASP A 273 9.60 2.38 13.89
N LYS A 274 9.79 3.71 13.84
CA LYS A 274 8.77 4.68 14.25
C LYS A 274 7.63 4.72 13.24
N LEU A 275 7.92 4.68 11.94
CA LEU A 275 6.91 4.59 10.90
C LEU A 275 6.03 3.36 11.11
N ASN A 276 6.63 2.17 11.32
CA ASN A 276 5.90 0.93 11.56
C ASN A 276 5.01 0.99 12.80
N LYS A 277 5.47 1.66 13.87
CA LYS A 277 4.63 1.93 15.04
C LYS A 277 3.44 2.83 14.69
N ILE A 278 3.67 3.95 14.00
CA ILE A 278 2.61 4.89 13.59
C ILE A 278 1.60 4.20 12.67
N LEU A 279 2.06 3.41 11.70
CA LEU A 279 1.20 2.67 10.77
C LEU A 279 0.22 1.77 11.52
N ARG A 280 0.72 0.97 12.46
CA ARG A 280 -0.09 0.07 13.30
C ARG A 280 -1.06 0.84 14.19
N GLU A 281 -0.60 1.90 14.84
CA GLU A 281 -1.45 2.75 15.69
C GLU A 281 -2.60 3.38 14.89
N LYS A 282 -2.30 3.95 13.72
CA LYS A 282 -3.31 4.59 12.87
C LYS A 282 -4.27 3.58 12.24
N PHE A 283 -3.80 2.37 11.95
CA PHE A 283 -4.65 1.29 11.47
C PHE A 283 -5.68 0.90 12.55
N VAL A 284 -5.22 0.68 13.79
CA VAL A 284 -6.11 0.36 14.91
C VAL A 284 -7.06 1.53 15.23
N GLU A 285 -6.59 2.77 15.17
CA GLU A 285 -7.42 3.97 15.37
C GLU A 285 -8.51 4.11 14.32
N LEU A 286 -8.21 3.81 13.04
CA LEU A 286 -9.19 3.83 11.96
C LEU A 286 -10.28 2.78 12.20
N TYR A 287 -9.89 1.54 12.51
CA TYR A 287 -10.80 0.41 12.68
C TYR A 287 -11.47 0.29 14.05
N ALA A 288 -11.03 1.09 15.03
CA ALA A 288 -11.75 1.28 16.29
C ALA A 288 -13.08 2.02 16.10
N GLN A 289 -13.23 2.76 14.99
CA GLN A 289 -14.47 3.46 14.65
C GLN A 289 -15.53 2.50 14.10
N PRO A 290 -16.82 2.78 14.33
CA PRO A 290 -17.92 1.96 13.79
C PRO A 290 -18.16 2.28 12.31
N ILE A 291 -17.20 1.91 11.44
CA ILE A 291 -17.17 2.31 10.03
C ILE A 291 -18.42 1.82 9.27
N LEU A 292 -18.84 0.56 9.45
CA LEU A 292 -20.00 0.02 8.71
C LEU A 292 -21.33 0.58 9.25
N GLU A 293 -21.43 0.84 10.55
CA GLU A 293 -22.60 1.48 11.15
C GLU A 293 -22.73 2.91 10.63
N ASN A 294 -21.64 3.69 10.65
CA ASN A 294 -21.63 5.05 10.13
C ASN A 294 -22.01 5.08 8.63
N LEU A 295 -21.58 4.07 7.87
CA LEU A 295 -21.96 3.92 6.47
C LEU A 295 -23.46 3.62 6.31
N LEU A 296 -24.01 2.70 7.10
CA LEU A 296 -25.44 2.37 7.09
C LEU A 296 -26.28 3.60 7.47
N GLU A 297 -25.93 4.29 8.56
CA GLU A 297 -26.59 5.55 8.95
C GLU A 297 -26.51 6.61 7.84
N SER A 298 -25.38 6.70 7.13
CA SER A 298 -25.22 7.61 6.00
C SER A 298 -26.14 7.25 4.84
N PHE A 299 -26.34 5.95 4.57
CA PHE A 299 -27.27 5.48 3.54
C PHE A 299 -28.72 5.73 3.93
N GLU A 300 -29.12 5.45 5.16
CA GLU A 300 -30.48 5.73 5.66
C GLU A 300 -30.81 7.23 5.61
N LYS A 301 -29.85 8.10 5.95
CA LYS A 301 -30.03 9.56 5.85
C LYS A 301 -30.10 10.06 4.41
N SER A 302 -29.30 9.47 3.51
CA SER A 302 -29.24 9.89 2.11
C SER A 302 -30.40 9.34 1.27
N PHE A 303 -30.91 8.15 1.65
CA PHE A 303 -31.96 7.42 0.95
C PHE A 303 -33.06 6.98 1.94
N PRO A 304 -33.83 7.92 2.52
CA PRO A 304 -34.79 7.63 3.59
C PRO A 304 -36.01 6.79 3.15
N HIS A 305 -36.14 6.53 1.85
CA HIS A 305 -37.21 5.74 1.24
C HIS A 305 -36.80 4.29 0.92
N LEU A 306 -35.54 3.92 1.20
CA LEU A 306 -34.98 2.60 0.91
C LEU A 306 -34.73 1.82 2.20
N ASP A 307 -35.15 0.56 2.22
CA ASP A 307 -34.86 -0.36 3.31
C ASP A 307 -33.55 -1.10 3.04
N PHE A 308 -32.56 -0.91 3.91
CA PHE A 308 -31.25 -1.55 3.80
C PHE A 308 -31.17 -2.83 4.63
N PRO A 309 -30.42 -3.86 4.18
CA PRO A 309 -30.21 -5.08 4.95
C PRO A 309 -29.38 -4.80 6.22
N PRO A 310 -29.61 -5.57 7.31
CA PRO A 310 -28.83 -5.41 8.54
C PRO A 310 -27.35 -5.72 8.31
N LEU A 311 -26.51 -5.17 9.18
CA LEU A 311 -25.06 -5.39 9.15
C LEU A 311 -24.72 -6.88 9.30
N PRO A 312 -23.68 -7.38 8.61
CA PRO A 312 -23.19 -8.74 8.81
C PRO A 312 -22.64 -8.92 10.23
N GLU A 313 -22.73 -10.15 10.76
CA GLU A 313 -22.12 -10.51 12.03
C GLU A 313 -20.60 -10.29 11.97
N ARG A 314 -20.06 -9.75 13.05
CA ARG A 314 -18.61 -9.51 13.21
C ARG A 314 -18.03 -10.54 14.16
N GLY A 315 -16.78 -10.92 13.91
CA GLY A 315 -16.00 -11.70 14.87
C GLY A 315 -15.59 -10.88 16.10
N ASP A 316 -14.82 -11.52 16.97
CA ASP A 316 -14.38 -11.00 18.26
C ASP A 316 -12.89 -10.61 18.30
N LEU A 317 -12.23 -10.48 17.14
CA LEU A 317 -10.81 -10.11 17.07
C LEU A 317 -10.54 -8.78 17.81
N ASP A 318 -9.64 -8.84 18.79
CA ASP A 318 -9.05 -7.65 19.40
C ASP A 318 -8.02 -7.04 18.45
N LEU A 319 -8.33 -5.90 17.85
CA LEU A 319 -7.44 -5.19 16.93
C LEU A 319 -6.13 -4.73 17.59
N LYS A 320 -6.03 -4.67 18.92
CA LYS A 320 -4.77 -4.34 19.63
C LYS A 320 -3.66 -5.34 19.36
N VAL A 321 -4.02 -6.56 18.95
CA VAL A 321 -3.13 -7.60 18.45
C VAL A 321 -2.22 -7.09 17.31
N VAL A 322 -2.67 -6.12 16.51
CA VAL A 322 -1.87 -5.53 15.42
C VAL A 322 -0.70 -4.69 15.95
N LEU A 323 -0.83 -4.09 17.15
CA LEU A 323 0.22 -3.24 17.75
C LEU A 323 1.48 -4.03 18.12
N ASP A 324 1.31 -5.30 18.50
CA ASP A 324 2.40 -6.17 18.95
C ASP A 324 3.07 -6.96 17.80
N SER A 325 2.53 -6.89 16.58
CA SER A 325 3.08 -7.61 15.43
C SER A 325 4.24 -6.86 14.78
N PRO A 326 5.35 -7.51 14.38
CA PRO A 326 6.51 -6.80 13.82
C PRO A 326 6.21 -6.07 12.50
N SER A 327 5.28 -6.59 11.71
CA SER A 327 4.64 -5.90 10.59
C SER A 327 3.13 -6.17 10.63
N ILE A 328 2.32 -5.37 9.93
CA ILE A 328 0.89 -5.67 9.80
C ILE A 328 0.72 -7.07 9.16
N ASP A 329 1.56 -7.37 8.18
CA ASP A 329 1.56 -8.64 7.44
C ASP A 329 1.80 -9.88 8.30
N GLU A 330 2.75 -9.85 9.24
CA GLU A 330 3.26 -11.06 9.87
C GLU A 330 2.23 -11.77 10.76
N ARG A 331 1.22 -11.06 11.27
CA ARG A 331 0.10 -11.70 12.01
C ARG A 331 -1.10 -12.05 11.16
N PHE A 332 -1.43 -11.26 10.12
CA PHE A 332 -2.51 -11.63 9.20
C PHE A 332 -2.10 -12.80 8.27
N LEU A 333 -0.80 -12.99 8.05
CA LEU A 333 -0.23 -14.01 7.17
C LEU A 333 0.65 -15.02 7.93
N GLN A 334 0.44 -15.18 9.24
CA GLN A 334 1.31 -15.98 10.12
C GLN A 334 1.41 -17.47 9.73
N ASN A 335 0.66 -17.92 8.71
CA ASN A 335 1.02 -19.12 7.98
C ASN A 335 0.98 -18.91 6.46
N ARG A 336 2.14 -19.18 5.86
CA ARG A 336 2.41 -19.25 4.42
C ARG A 336 1.21 -19.84 3.68
N VAL A 337 0.50 -19.00 2.94
CA VAL A 337 -0.08 -19.49 1.70
C VAL A 337 1.01 -19.37 0.66
N SER A 338 1.58 -20.51 0.25
CA SER A 338 2.25 -20.56 -1.04
C SER A 338 1.30 -19.95 -2.07
N SER A 339 1.78 -19.09 -2.95
CA SER A 339 0.99 -18.44 -4.00
C SER A 339 0.11 -19.42 -4.80
N GLN A 340 0.44 -20.72 -4.79
CA GLN A 340 -0.35 -21.82 -5.35
C GLN A 340 -1.61 -22.21 -4.56
N GLY A 341 -1.63 -22.13 -3.23
CA GLY A 341 -2.80 -22.50 -2.41
C GLY A 341 -3.91 -21.45 -2.42
N LEU A 342 -3.52 -20.17 -2.54
CA LEU A 342 -4.45 -19.07 -2.80
C LEU A 342 -5.12 -19.32 -4.16
N SER A 343 -4.36 -19.56 -5.24
CA SER A 343 -4.91 -19.82 -6.58
C SER A 343 -5.98 -20.91 -6.61
N SER A 344 -5.80 -22.04 -5.90
CA SER A 344 -6.74 -23.16 -5.92
C SER A 344 -8.04 -22.92 -5.16
N VAL A 345 -8.02 -22.14 -4.07
CA VAL A 345 -9.24 -21.74 -3.33
C VAL A 345 -9.98 -20.61 -4.07
N LEU A 346 -9.20 -19.76 -4.74
CA LEU A 346 -9.61 -18.54 -5.43
C LEU A 346 -10.29 -18.75 -6.80
N GLU A 347 -10.09 -19.89 -7.47
CA GLU A 347 -10.67 -20.17 -8.80
C GLU A 347 -12.20 -20.48 -8.77
N SER A 348 -12.81 -20.65 -7.59
CA SER A 348 -14.14 -21.25 -7.47
C SER A 348 -15.34 -20.29 -7.44
N THR A 349 -15.17 -18.97 -7.50
CA THR A 349 -16.32 -18.05 -7.35
C THR A 349 -16.25 -16.79 -8.22
N LEU A 350 -17.38 -16.41 -8.82
CA LEU A 350 -17.67 -15.16 -9.57
C LEU A 350 -17.28 -13.84 -8.86
N CYS A 351 -16.82 -13.89 -7.61
CA CYS A 351 -16.27 -12.77 -6.83
C CYS A 351 -14.82 -12.41 -7.21
N TRP A 352 -14.14 -13.25 -8.01
CA TRP A 352 -12.70 -13.12 -8.25
C TRP A 352 -12.30 -11.90 -9.10
N GLU A 353 -13.06 -11.51 -10.13
CA GLU A 353 -12.73 -10.32 -10.93
C GLU A 353 -12.67 -9.04 -10.05
N ALA A 354 -13.59 -8.91 -9.09
CA ALA A 354 -13.61 -7.76 -8.17
C ALA A 354 -12.56 -7.86 -7.05
N LEU A 355 -12.20 -9.07 -6.60
CA LEU A 355 -11.15 -9.29 -5.60
C LEU A 355 -9.74 -9.20 -6.21
N ASN A 356 -9.56 -9.56 -7.47
CA ASN A 356 -8.27 -9.51 -8.15
C ASN A 356 -7.83 -8.06 -8.43
N ASP A 357 -8.78 -7.18 -8.78
CA ASP A 357 -8.53 -5.74 -8.91
C ASP A 357 -8.16 -5.10 -7.55
N VAL A 358 -8.72 -5.61 -6.44
CA VAL A 358 -8.43 -5.19 -5.06
C VAL A 358 -7.12 -5.77 -4.53
N ALA A 359 -6.82 -7.03 -4.84
CA ALA A 359 -5.65 -7.76 -4.33
C ALA A 359 -4.37 -7.43 -5.10
N LEU A 360 -4.47 -7.08 -6.39
CA LEU A 360 -3.31 -6.73 -7.22
C LEU A 360 -3.14 -5.22 -7.45
N GLY A 361 -4.01 -4.38 -6.88
CA GLY A 361 -4.00 -2.93 -7.11
C GLY A 361 -4.20 -2.53 -8.58
N ARG A 362 -4.60 -3.48 -9.45
CA ARG A 362 -4.85 -3.24 -10.87
C ARG A 362 -6.30 -2.80 -11.05
N GLY A 363 -6.57 -1.54 -10.75
CA GLY A 363 -7.74 -0.88 -11.30
C GLY A 363 -7.40 -0.37 -12.69
N ASP A 364 -8.10 -0.85 -13.71
CA ASP A 364 -7.99 -0.38 -15.10
C ASP A 364 -7.95 1.15 -15.17
N TYR A 365 -6.96 1.65 -15.94
CA TYR A 365 -6.80 3.04 -16.37
C TYR A 365 -7.97 3.52 -17.25
#